data_AF-A0A7T4YCK0-F1
#
_entry.id   AF-A0A7T4YCK0-F1
#
_cell.length_a   1.000
_cell.length_b   1.000
_cell.length_c   1.000
_cell.angle_alpha   90.00
_cell.angle_beta   90.00
_cell.angle_gamma   90.00
#
_symmetry.space_group_name_H-M   'P 1'
#
loop_
_entity.id
_entity.type
_entity.pdbx_description
1 polymer ?
#
loop_
_entity_poly.entity_id
_entity_poly.type
_entity_poly.pdbx_seq_one_letter_code
_entity_poly.pdbx_strand_id
1 'polypeptide(L)'
;MRLIGELVRGIWLRDVFEEAIRLFDKHSGFYVGVYYHQSDEISLLFSYANRKFLKRKVEKWVSVIASEFTKYFNFALRKQGEFQCDDVDGLATFDSRLVCLPKCDDAVDYFDWRQEDARRNCISSYAYWALRKMGHGGNEAHEVMLGMRRDRKMVLATEGLGVDWEDVKDGGLSWQYHG
;
A
#
# COMPACT_ATOMS: atom_id res chain seq x y z
N MET A 1 -5.37 15.17 -14.85
CA MET A 1 -4.16 14.90 -14.03
C MET A 1 -4.40 13.57 -13.34
N ARG A 2 -3.65 12.51 -13.66
CA ARG A 2 -3.80 11.20 -13.00
C ARG A 2 -3.29 11.37 -11.56
N LEU A 3 -4.22 11.45 -10.62
CA LEU A 3 -3.93 11.58 -9.19
C LEU A 3 -3.14 10.35 -8.74
N ILE A 4 -2.32 10.53 -7.72
CA ILE A 4 -1.12 9.75 -7.36
C ILE A 4 -1.45 8.40 -6.70
N GLY A 5 -2.63 7.86 -6.98
CA GLY A 5 -2.95 6.45 -6.78
C GLY A 5 -2.45 5.64 -7.96
N GLU A 6 -1.92 4.44 -7.69
CA GLU A 6 -1.54 3.50 -8.74
C GLU A 6 -2.79 3.01 -9.47
N LEU A 7 -3.14 3.74 -10.53
CA LEU A 7 -4.15 3.33 -11.49
C LEU A 7 -3.51 2.31 -12.43
N VAL A 8 -3.71 1.02 -12.16
CA VAL A 8 -3.26 -0.04 -13.06
C VAL A 8 -4.34 -0.24 -14.11
N ARG A 9 -4.10 0.30 -15.31
CA ARG A 9 -5.00 0.15 -16.48
C ARG A 9 -6.47 0.52 -16.21
N GLY A 10 -6.73 1.55 -15.41
CA GLY A 10 -8.09 2.02 -15.09
C GLY A 10 -8.66 1.50 -13.75
N ILE A 11 -7.96 0.57 -13.11
CA ILE A 11 -8.36 -0.03 -11.85
C ILE A 11 -7.59 0.60 -10.70
N TRP A 12 -8.29 0.96 -9.63
CA TRP A 12 -7.66 1.41 -8.40
C TRP A 12 -7.08 0.23 -7.65
N LEU A 13 -5.77 0.27 -7.41
CA LEU A 13 -5.07 -0.79 -6.69
C LEU A 13 -5.65 -1.06 -5.29
N ARG A 14 -6.11 -0.01 -4.59
CA ARG A 14 -6.83 -0.13 -3.31
C ARG A 14 -8.00 -1.12 -3.40
N ASP A 15 -8.86 -0.96 -4.40
CA ASP A 15 -10.07 -1.78 -4.54
C ASP A 15 -9.71 -3.25 -4.80
N VAL A 16 -8.54 -3.51 -5.42
CA VAL A 16 -7.98 -4.86 -5.57
C VAL A 16 -7.49 -5.41 -4.25
N PHE A 17 -6.75 -4.62 -3.46
CA PHE A 17 -6.30 -5.01 -2.11
C PHE A 17 -7.47 -5.34 -1.18
N GLU A 18 -8.52 -4.50 -1.17
CA GLU A 18 -9.73 -4.70 -0.36
C GLU A 18 -10.45 -6.00 -0.72
N GLU A 19 -10.62 -6.30 -2.01
CA GLU A 19 -11.22 -7.56 -2.44
C GLU A 19 -10.30 -8.75 -2.15
N ALA A 20 -8.99 -8.59 -2.33
CA ALA A 20 -8.00 -9.64 -2.06
C ALA A 20 -7.98 -10.03 -0.59
N ILE A 21 -7.97 -9.06 0.34
CA ILE A 21 -7.97 -9.36 1.77
C ILE A 21 -9.29 -10.00 2.22
N ARG A 22 -10.42 -9.57 1.66
CA ARG A 22 -11.73 -10.18 1.92
C ARG A 22 -11.77 -11.65 1.49
N LEU A 23 -11.20 -11.97 0.33
CA LEU A 23 -11.10 -13.35 -0.15
C LEU A 23 -10.11 -14.16 0.68
N PHE A 24 -8.97 -13.58 1.04
CA PHE A 24 -7.95 -14.21 1.86
C PHE A 24 -8.50 -14.59 3.23
N ASP A 25 -9.11 -13.65 3.97
CA ASP A 25 -9.68 -13.91 5.30
C ASP A 25 -10.79 -14.99 5.25
N LYS A 26 -11.62 -14.95 4.21
CA LYS A 26 -12.71 -15.92 4.04
C LYS A 26 -12.25 -17.34 3.71
N HIS A 27 -11.17 -17.50 2.95
CA HIS A 27 -10.85 -18.79 2.31
C HIS A 27 -9.50 -19.40 2.70
N SER A 28 -8.54 -18.62 3.19
CA SER A 28 -7.19 -19.12 3.50
C SER A 28 -7.12 -19.89 4.82
N GLY A 29 -8.11 -19.70 5.70
CA GLY A 29 -8.11 -20.20 7.08
C GLY A 29 -7.28 -19.35 8.05
N PHE A 30 -6.66 -18.27 7.59
CA PHE A 30 -6.12 -17.23 8.45
C PHE A 30 -7.22 -16.26 8.85
N TYR A 31 -7.40 -16.05 10.15
CA TYR A 31 -8.25 -14.98 10.66
C TYR A 31 -7.45 -13.69 10.82
N VAL A 32 -7.81 -12.67 10.05
CA VAL A 32 -7.21 -11.34 10.06
C VAL A 32 -8.05 -10.44 10.96
N GLY A 33 -7.43 -9.86 11.99
CA GLY A 33 -8.10 -8.95 12.91
C GLY A 33 -8.09 -7.51 12.40
N VAL A 34 -6.92 -7.04 11.99
CA VAL A 34 -6.71 -5.69 11.42
C VAL A 34 -5.83 -5.83 10.19
N TYR A 35 -6.11 -5.06 9.15
CA TYR A 35 -5.24 -4.92 7.99
C TYR A 35 -5.03 -3.45 7.68
N TYR A 36 -3.90 -3.17 7.04
CA TYR A 36 -3.52 -1.85 6.57
C TYR A 36 -2.71 -2.03 5.29
N HIS A 37 -3.06 -1.32 4.21
CA HIS A 37 -2.27 -1.36 2.98
C HIS A 37 -1.86 0.04 2.56
N GLN A 38 -0.72 0.15 1.90
CA GLN A 38 -0.27 1.38 1.28
C GLN A 38 0.63 1.03 0.10
N SER A 39 0.37 1.68 -1.04
CA SER A 39 1.07 1.37 -2.30
C SER A 39 0.90 -0.11 -2.66
N ASP A 40 2.00 -0.84 -2.76
CA ASP A 40 2.11 -2.26 -3.08
C ASP A 40 2.26 -3.15 -1.83
N GLU A 41 2.30 -2.59 -0.62
CA GLU A 41 2.44 -3.35 0.63
C GLU A 41 1.12 -3.50 1.39
N ILE A 42 0.94 -4.66 2.05
CA ILE A 42 -0.14 -4.88 3.03
C ILE A 42 0.42 -5.48 4.33
N SER A 43 -0.01 -4.94 5.45
CA SER A 43 0.27 -5.41 6.80
C SER A 43 -0.97 -6.09 7.39
N LEU A 44 -0.82 -7.32 7.88
CA LEU A 44 -1.90 -8.14 8.42
C LEU A 44 -1.63 -8.46 9.89
N LEU A 45 -2.49 -7.99 10.78
CA LEU A 45 -2.51 -8.42 12.17
C LEU A 45 -3.42 -9.62 12.32
N PHE A 46 -2.84 -10.78 12.59
CA PHE A 46 -3.58 -12.03 12.77
C PHE A 46 -4.20 -12.14 14.16
N SER A 47 -5.41 -12.69 14.22
CA SER A 47 -6.09 -12.96 15.48
C SER A 47 -5.33 -13.97 16.33
N TYR A 48 -5.49 -13.88 17.66
CA TYR A 48 -5.00 -14.88 18.61
C TYR A 48 -5.56 -16.30 18.35
N ALA A 49 -6.68 -16.40 17.63
CA ALA A 49 -7.19 -17.68 17.12
C ALA A 49 -6.14 -18.44 16.30
N ASN A 50 -5.28 -17.73 15.58
CA ASN A 50 -4.26 -18.32 14.71
C ASN A 50 -3.02 -18.82 15.48
N ARG A 51 -2.94 -18.65 16.81
CA ARG A 51 -1.71 -18.90 17.60
C ARG A 51 -1.11 -20.30 17.49
N LYS A 52 -1.88 -21.31 17.06
CA LYS A 52 -1.42 -22.70 16.84
C LYS A 52 -1.34 -23.07 15.35
N PHE A 53 -1.79 -22.18 14.47
CA PHE A 53 -1.85 -22.42 13.04
C PHE A 53 -0.44 -22.68 12.48
N LEU A 54 -0.36 -23.64 11.55
CA LEU A 54 0.90 -24.13 10.96
C LEU A 54 1.99 -24.49 12.00
N LYS A 55 1.58 -24.90 13.21
CA LYS A 55 2.48 -25.20 14.34
C LYS A 55 3.47 -24.08 14.66
N ARG A 56 3.09 -22.81 14.41
CA ARG A 56 3.91 -21.61 14.67
C ARG A 56 5.26 -21.57 13.94
N LYS A 57 5.40 -22.31 12.83
CA LYS A 57 6.64 -22.31 12.04
C LYS A 57 6.69 -21.05 11.17
N VAL A 58 7.63 -20.15 11.45
CA VAL A 58 7.75 -18.84 10.79
C VAL A 58 7.88 -18.98 9.28
N GLU A 59 8.70 -19.93 8.82
CA GLU A 59 8.97 -20.17 7.40
C GLU A 59 7.71 -20.62 6.66
N LYS A 60 6.88 -21.43 7.32
CA LYS A 60 5.59 -21.86 6.76
C LYS A 60 4.59 -20.71 6.71
N TRP A 61 4.54 -19.89 7.75
CA TRP A 61 3.68 -18.72 7.77
C TRP A 61 4.03 -17.77 6.62
N VAL A 62 5.29 -17.40 6.49
CA VAL A 62 5.78 -16.49 5.44
C VAL A 62 5.48 -17.03 4.04
N SER A 63 5.86 -18.27 3.76
CA SER A 63 5.64 -18.87 2.43
C SER A 63 4.17 -19.05 2.08
N VAL A 64 3.34 -19.52 3.03
CA VAL A 64 1.91 -19.74 2.79
C VAL A 64 1.16 -18.41 2.66
N ILE A 65 1.45 -17.41 3.48
CA ILE A 65 0.82 -16.08 3.37
C ILE A 65 1.15 -15.45 2.02
N ALA A 66 2.42 -15.44 1.63
CA ALA A 66 2.84 -14.90 0.33
C ALA A 66 2.11 -15.60 -0.84
N SER A 67 2.05 -16.93 -0.81
CA SER A 67 1.40 -17.73 -1.85
C SER A 67 -0.12 -17.51 -1.89
N GLU A 68 -0.80 -17.58 -0.74
CA GLU A 68 -2.25 -17.41 -0.64
C GLU A 68 -2.66 -15.98 -1.01
N PHE A 69 -1.95 -14.97 -0.51
CA PHE A 69 -2.25 -13.58 -0.84
C PHE A 69 -2.03 -13.29 -2.32
N THR A 70 -0.92 -13.76 -2.91
CA THR A 70 -0.67 -13.67 -4.35
C THR A 70 -1.81 -14.27 -5.17
N LYS A 71 -2.29 -15.46 -4.78
CA LYS A 71 -3.42 -16.14 -5.44
C LYS A 71 -4.69 -15.29 -5.39
N TYR A 72 -5.08 -14.79 -4.23
CA TYR A 72 -6.32 -14.02 -4.08
C TYR A 72 -6.22 -12.63 -4.69
N PHE A 73 -5.05 -12.00 -4.64
CA PHE A 73 -4.81 -10.70 -5.26
C PHE A 73 -4.96 -10.78 -6.79
N ASN A 74 -4.31 -11.75 -7.44
CA ASN A 74 -4.44 -11.93 -8.88
C ASN A 74 -5.88 -12.31 -9.29
N PHE A 75 -6.59 -13.07 -8.45
CA PHE A 75 -7.99 -13.37 -8.67
C PHE A 75 -8.88 -12.11 -8.57
N ALA A 76 -8.67 -11.29 -7.53
CA ALA A 76 -9.38 -10.02 -7.34
C ALA A 76 -9.12 -9.05 -8.49
N LEU A 77 -7.86 -8.95 -8.93
CA LEU A 77 -7.44 -8.10 -10.05
C LEU A 77 -8.17 -8.49 -11.35
N ARG A 78 -8.22 -9.79 -11.68
CA ARG A 78 -8.96 -10.30 -12.86
C ARG A 78 -10.46 -10.05 -12.77
N LYS A 79 -11.04 -10.07 -11.57
CA LYS A 79 -12.47 -9.86 -11.34
C LYS A 79 -12.91 -8.43 -11.64
N GLN A 80 -12.01 -7.44 -11.58
CA GLN A 80 -12.29 -6.04 -11.91
C GLN A 80 -12.53 -5.80 -13.42
N GLY A 81 -12.56 -6.86 -14.24
CA GLY A 81 -13.17 -6.86 -15.58
C GLY A 81 -12.31 -6.28 -16.70
N GLU A 82 -11.55 -5.22 -16.44
CA GLU A 82 -10.69 -4.57 -17.43
C GLU A 82 -9.26 -5.15 -17.48
N PHE A 83 -8.86 -5.90 -16.45
CA PHE A 83 -7.53 -6.51 -16.39
C PHE A 83 -7.54 -7.93 -16.97
N GLN A 84 -7.37 -8.03 -18.29
CA GLN A 84 -6.98 -9.27 -18.95
C GLN A 84 -5.44 -9.37 -18.92
N CYS A 85 -4.89 -10.04 -17.90
CA CYS A 85 -3.51 -10.53 -17.97
C CYS A 85 -3.51 -11.98 -18.44
N ASP A 86 -3.46 -12.13 -19.77
CA ASP A 86 -3.12 -13.41 -20.39
C ASP A 86 -1.60 -13.62 -20.42
N ASP A 87 -0.84 -12.61 -19.99
CA ASP A 87 0.61 -12.62 -19.87
C ASP A 87 1.05 -12.90 -18.42
N VAL A 88 2.01 -13.82 -18.27
CA VAL A 88 2.62 -14.18 -16.98
C VAL A 88 3.31 -12.98 -16.35
N ASP A 89 3.88 -12.09 -17.17
CA ASP A 89 4.54 -10.87 -16.69
C ASP A 89 3.57 -9.84 -16.10
N GLY A 90 2.26 -10.01 -16.32
CA GLY A 90 1.21 -9.19 -15.72
C GLY A 90 0.72 -9.69 -14.36
N LEU A 91 1.22 -10.83 -13.87
CA LEU A 91 0.81 -11.39 -12.58
C LEU A 91 1.57 -10.75 -11.44
N ALA A 92 0.83 -10.30 -10.43
CA ALA A 92 1.44 -9.82 -9.19
C ALA A 92 2.10 -10.97 -8.45
N THR A 93 3.20 -10.67 -7.75
CA THR A 93 3.83 -11.58 -6.79
C THR A 93 4.11 -10.80 -5.52
N PHE A 94 4.05 -11.49 -4.39
CA PHE A 94 4.30 -10.88 -3.09
C PHE A 94 5.38 -11.67 -2.37
N ASP A 95 6.34 -10.97 -1.77
CA ASP A 95 7.08 -11.50 -0.66
C ASP A 95 6.26 -11.36 0.63
N SER A 96 6.72 -11.98 1.71
CA SER A 96 6.15 -11.68 3.02
C SER A 96 7.18 -11.82 4.12
N ARG A 97 6.88 -11.18 5.25
CA ARG A 97 7.69 -11.21 6.46
C ARG A 97 6.78 -11.32 7.67
N LEU A 98 7.24 -12.02 8.70
CA LEU A 98 6.51 -12.16 9.95
C LEU A 98 7.21 -11.36 11.05
N VAL A 99 6.47 -10.46 11.69
CA VAL A 99 6.94 -9.70 12.85
C VAL A 99 6.19 -10.20 14.09
N CYS A 100 6.92 -10.61 15.12
CA CYS A 100 6.35 -11.05 16.38
C CYS A 100 6.23 -9.85 17.33
N LEU A 101 5.00 -9.45 17.61
CA LEU A 101 4.67 -8.33 18.50
C LEU A 101 4.16 -8.90 19.84
N PRO A 102 4.95 -8.80 20.93
CA PRO A 102 4.61 -9.48 22.19
C PRO A 102 3.42 -8.86 22.92
N LYS A 103 3.14 -7.57 22.72
CA LYS A 103 2.01 -6.86 23.32
C LYS A 103 1.11 -6.24 22.26
N CYS A 104 -0.14 -5.95 22.64
CA CYS A 104 -1.07 -5.22 21.79
C CYS A 104 -0.56 -3.81 21.46
N ASP A 105 0.07 -3.13 22.43
CA ASP A 105 0.63 -1.78 22.24
C ASP A 105 1.71 -1.77 21.14
N ASP A 106 2.54 -2.82 21.06
CA ASP A 106 3.56 -2.94 20.00
C ASP A 106 2.90 -3.01 18.60
N ALA A 107 1.68 -3.57 18.51
CA ALA A 107 0.92 -3.59 17.27
C ALA A 107 0.31 -2.23 16.93
N VAL A 108 -0.17 -1.49 17.93
CA VAL A 108 -0.62 -0.10 17.73
C VAL A 108 0.54 0.75 17.21
N ASP A 109 1.69 0.72 17.90
CA ASP A 109 2.90 1.44 17.49
C ASP A 109 3.35 1.08 16.07
N TYR A 110 3.26 -0.22 15.70
CA TYR A 110 3.58 -0.67 14.35
C TYR A 110 2.66 -0.04 13.29
N PHE A 111 1.35 -0.02 13.50
CA PHE A 111 0.41 0.56 12.54
C PHE A 111 0.48 2.09 12.50
N ASP A 112 0.75 2.74 13.63
CA ASP A 112 0.98 4.19 13.68
C ASP A 112 2.24 4.57 12.89
N TRP A 113 3.32 3.79 13.03
CA TRP A 113 4.52 3.97 12.22
C TRP A 113 4.25 3.76 10.72
N ARG A 114 3.49 2.73 10.36
CA ARG A 114 3.09 2.46 8.96
C ARG A 114 2.29 3.61 8.35
N GLN A 115 1.35 4.17 9.10
CA GLN A 115 0.60 5.35 8.65
C GLN A 115 1.49 6.58 8.49
N GLU A 116 2.44 6.83 9.39
CA GLU A 116 3.35 7.97 9.22
C GLU A 116 4.28 7.79 8.00
N ASP A 117 4.72 6.56 7.73
CA ASP A 117 5.49 6.23 6.53
C ASP A 117 4.68 6.51 5.26
N ALA A 118 3.42 6.07 5.24
CA ALA A 118 2.47 6.33 4.16
C ALA A 118 2.28 7.83 3.90
N ARG A 119 2.05 8.63 4.95
CA ARG A 119 1.90 10.10 4.84
C ARG A 119 3.14 10.74 4.24
N ARG A 120 4.33 10.34 4.70
CA ARG A 120 5.61 10.85 4.18
C ARG A 120 5.83 10.48 2.71
N ASN A 121 5.50 9.25 2.33
CA ASN A 121 5.64 8.75 0.97
C ASN A 121 4.65 9.44 0.03
N CYS A 122 3.39 9.59 0.45
CA CYS A 122 2.36 10.34 -0.27
C CYS A 122 2.83 11.77 -0.59
N ILE A 123 3.25 12.54 0.42
CA ILE A 123 3.75 13.91 0.23
C ILE A 123 4.97 13.94 -0.70
N SER A 124 5.90 13.00 -0.53
CA SER A 124 7.10 12.93 -1.37
C SER A 124 6.76 12.60 -2.83
N SER A 125 5.82 11.69 -3.08
CA SER A 125 5.34 11.36 -4.42
C SER A 125 4.67 12.57 -5.09
N TYR A 126 3.83 13.31 -4.36
CA TYR A 126 3.24 14.56 -4.85
C TYR A 126 4.29 15.60 -5.25
N ALA A 127 5.28 15.84 -4.40
CA ALA A 127 6.38 16.75 -4.71
C ALA A 127 7.23 16.28 -5.91
N TYR A 128 7.53 14.98 -5.97
CA TYR A 128 8.29 14.41 -7.07
C TYR A 128 7.57 14.62 -8.41
N TRP A 129 6.29 14.26 -8.50
CA TRP A 129 5.52 14.41 -9.74
C TRP A 129 5.29 15.88 -10.12
N ALA A 130 5.25 16.79 -9.14
CA ALA A 130 5.25 18.23 -9.41
C ALA A 130 6.54 18.67 -10.12
N LEU A 131 7.71 18.25 -9.62
CA LEU A 131 8.99 18.54 -10.28
C LEU A 131 9.07 17.91 -11.67
N ARG A 132 8.62 16.66 -11.83
CA ARG A 132 8.55 16.00 -13.14
C ARG A 132 7.70 16.79 -14.13
N LYS A 133 6.55 17.31 -13.68
CA LYS A 133 5.67 18.15 -14.52
C LYS A 133 6.28 19.52 -14.84
N MET A 134 7.10 20.06 -13.95
CA MET A 134 7.86 21.30 -14.17
C MET A 134 9.07 21.11 -15.10
N GLY A 135 9.36 19.88 -15.53
CA GLY A 135 10.41 19.57 -16.52
C GLY A 135 11.68 18.97 -15.94
N HIS A 136 11.77 18.75 -14.63
CA HIS A 136 12.96 18.15 -14.02
C HIS A 136 13.15 16.68 -14.41
N GLY A 137 14.40 16.29 -14.61
CA GLY A 137 14.82 14.90 -14.78
C GLY A 137 14.46 14.02 -13.57
N GLY A 138 14.50 12.69 -13.71
CA GLY A 138 14.14 11.77 -12.61
C GLY A 138 15.11 11.89 -11.44
N ASN A 139 16.40 11.81 -11.75
CA ASN A 139 17.48 11.98 -10.77
C ASN A 139 17.50 13.40 -10.20
N GLU A 140 17.32 14.39 -11.06
CA GLU A 140 17.28 15.81 -10.66
C GLU A 140 16.12 16.08 -9.69
N ALA A 141 14.92 15.56 -9.96
CA ALA A 141 13.79 15.70 -9.04
C ALA A 141 14.07 15.07 -7.68
N HIS A 142 14.76 13.93 -7.65
CA HIS A 142 15.19 13.29 -6.40
C HIS A 142 16.20 14.16 -5.64
N GLU A 143 17.22 14.67 -6.33
CA GLU A 143 18.26 15.54 -5.76
C GLU A 143 17.66 16.83 -5.17
N VAL A 144 16.76 17.49 -5.89
CA VAL A 144 16.06 18.69 -5.40
C VAL A 144 15.27 18.40 -4.13
N MET A 145 14.69 17.21 -4.00
CA MET A 145 13.91 16.80 -2.83
C MET A 145 14.76 16.35 -1.64
N LEU A 146 16.06 16.09 -1.81
CA LEU A 146 16.94 15.66 -0.72
C LEU A 146 17.00 16.74 0.37
N GLY A 147 16.78 16.33 1.62
CA GLY A 147 16.75 17.25 2.77
C GLY A 147 15.58 18.24 2.79
N MET A 148 14.69 18.21 1.80
CA MET A 148 13.54 19.11 1.74
C MET A 148 12.54 18.77 2.85
N ARG A 149 12.17 19.80 3.62
CA ARG A 149 11.15 19.69 4.68
C ARG A 149 9.77 19.38 4.10
N ARG A 150 8.94 18.72 4.90
CA ARG A 150 7.58 18.27 4.53
C ARG A 150 6.69 19.42 4.05
N ASP A 151 6.72 20.56 4.73
CA ASP A 151 5.98 21.77 4.37
C ASP A 151 6.36 22.30 2.98
N ARG A 152 7.65 22.36 2.63
CA ARG A 152 8.06 22.77 1.27
C ARG A 152 7.68 21.76 0.20
N LYS A 153 7.74 20.46 0.48
CA LYS A 153 7.24 19.43 -0.46
C LYS A 153 5.75 19.63 -0.75
N MET A 154 4.96 19.93 0.28
CA MET A 154 3.53 20.21 0.12
C MET A 154 3.28 21.46 -0.73
N VAL A 155 3.99 22.55 -0.47
CA VAL A 155 3.88 23.78 -1.27
C VAL A 155 4.27 23.53 -2.73
N LEU A 156 5.37 22.81 -2.98
CA LEU A 156 5.82 22.46 -4.32
C LEU A 156 4.76 21.65 -5.10
N ALA A 157 4.10 20.72 -4.43
CA ALA A 157 3.00 19.96 -5.02
C ALA A 157 1.79 20.84 -5.36
N THR A 158 1.44 21.78 -4.49
CA THR A 158 0.39 22.77 -4.77
C THR A 158 0.77 23.66 -5.96
N GLU A 159 2.00 24.16 -6.02
CA GLU A 159 2.50 25.00 -7.12
C GLU A 159 2.55 24.26 -8.46
N GLY A 160 3.06 23.01 -8.49
CA GLY A 160 3.24 22.27 -9.75
C GLY A 160 2.01 21.51 -10.22
N LEU A 161 1.22 20.97 -9.29
CA LEU A 161 0.09 20.10 -9.60
C LEU A 161 -1.26 20.74 -9.25
N GLY A 162 -1.31 21.78 -8.42
CA GLY A 162 -2.57 22.34 -7.94
C GLY A 162 -3.22 21.45 -6.89
N VAL A 163 -2.42 20.74 -6.08
CA VAL A 163 -2.91 19.84 -5.03
C VAL A 163 -3.65 20.61 -3.95
N ASP A 164 -4.88 20.17 -3.70
CA ASP A 164 -5.67 20.53 -2.53
C ASP A 164 -5.33 19.57 -1.37
N TRP A 165 -4.62 20.09 -0.37
CA TRP A 165 -4.20 19.30 0.77
C TRP A 165 -5.31 19.06 1.80
N GLU A 166 -6.42 19.80 1.74
CA GLU A 166 -7.59 19.49 2.56
C GLU A 166 -8.29 18.25 2.00
N ASP A 167 -8.50 18.20 0.68
CA ASP A 167 -9.08 17.03 0.03
C ASP A 167 -8.20 15.76 0.13
N VAL A 168 -6.87 15.93 0.07
CA VAL A 168 -5.91 14.81 0.23
C VAL A 168 -5.82 14.30 1.66
N LYS A 169 -6.05 15.12 2.68
CA LYS A 169 -5.98 14.65 4.08
C LYS A 169 -7.32 14.13 4.55
N ASP A 170 -8.37 14.90 4.33
CA ASP A 170 -9.66 14.71 5.01
C ASP A 170 -10.82 14.58 4.01
N GLY A 171 -10.56 14.66 2.71
CA GLY A 171 -11.58 14.57 1.65
C GLY A 171 -11.56 13.26 0.87
N GLY A 172 -11.93 13.35 -0.42
CA GLY A 172 -12.11 12.20 -1.32
C GLY A 172 -10.81 11.47 -1.68
N LEU A 173 -9.66 12.09 -1.38
CA LEU A 173 -8.33 11.55 -1.63
C LEU A 173 -7.59 11.15 -0.34
N SER A 174 -8.26 11.21 0.81
CA SER A 174 -7.74 10.82 2.14
C SER A 174 -7.06 9.46 2.17
N TRP A 175 -7.57 8.47 1.42
CA TRP A 175 -6.97 7.15 1.28
C TRP A 175 -5.54 7.16 0.72
N GLN A 176 -5.16 8.17 -0.08
CA GLN A 176 -3.77 8.29 -0.55
C GLN A 176 -2.82 8.76 0.55
N TYR A 177 -3.35 9.49 1.53
CA TYR A 177 -2.59 10.06 2.64
C TYR A 177 -2.55 9.12 3.85
N HIS A 178 -3.67 8.45 4.11
CA HIS A 178 -3.84 7.59 5.27
C HIS A 178 -3.57 6.12 4.99
N GLY A 179 -3.69 5.66 3.73
CA GLY A 179 -3.79 4.24 3.39
C GLY A 179 -5.24 3.79 3.32
#